data_AF-F8WCZ3-F1
#
_entry.id   AF-F8WCZ3-F1
#
_cell.length_a   1.000
_cell.length_b   1.000
_cell.length_c   1.000
_cell.angle_alpha   90.00
_cell.angle_beta   90.00
_cell.angle_gamma   90.00
#
_symmetry.space_group_name_H-M   'P 1'
#
loop_
_entity.id
_entity.type
_entity.pdbx_description
1 polymer ?
#
loop_
_entity_poly.entity_id
_entity_poly.type
_entity_poly.pdbx_seq_one_letter_code
_entity_poly.pdbx_strand_id
1 'polypeptide(L)'
;MAALDLRAELDSLVLQLLGDLEELEGKRTVLNARVEEGWLSLAKARYAMGAKSVGPLQYASHMEPQVCLHASEAQEGLQKFKVVRAGVHAPEEVGPREAGLRRRKGPTKTPEPESSEAPQDPLNWFGILVPHSLRQAQASFRDGVLEAKKRKCFLERVIQCVVSPAAEQEAEDESCPEDWAAAVPAETSAKAI
;
A
#
# COMPACT_ATOMS: atom_id res chain seq x y z
N MET A 1 45.66 -15.29 -18.89
CA MET A 1 44.60 -15.95 -18.12
C MET A 1 43.71 -14.91 -17.46
N ALA A 2 44.21 -14.04 -16.58
CA ALA A 2 43.43 -12.96 -15.93
C ALA A 2 42.60 -12.05 -16.86
N ALA A 3 43.06 -11.74 -18.08
CA ALA A 3 42.32 -10.91 -19.03
C ALA A 3 41.12 -11.63 -19.69
N LEU A 4 41.11 -12.97 -19.71
CA LEU A 4 39.95 -13.75 -20.16
C LEU A 4 38.93 -13.88 -19.03
N ASP A 5 39.40 -14.02 -17.79
CA ASP A 5 38.54 -14.09 -16.61
C ASP A 5 37.74 -12.79 -16.40
N LEU A 6 38.38 -11.62 -16.57
CA LEU A 6 37.72 -10.31 -16.53
C LEU A 6 36.62 -10.14 -17.60
N ARG A 7 36.82 -10.72 -18.79
CA ARG A 7 35.81 -10.64 -19.87
C ARG A 7 34.61 -11.52 -19.56
N ALA A 8 34.86 -12.74 -19.07
CA ALA A 8 33.79 -13.64 -18.65
C ALA A 8 32.98 -13.06 -17.49
N GLU A 9 33.64 -12.39 -16.53
CA GLU A 9 32.98 -11.68 -15.43
C GLU A 9 32.11 -10.53 -15.94
N LEU A 10 32.62 -9.69 -16.85
CA LEU A 10 31.84 -8.62 -17.46
C LEU A 10 30.63 -9.16 -18.22
N ASP A 11 30.81 -10.20 -19.04
CA ASP A 11 29.72 -10.84 -19.78
C ASP A 11 28.65 -11.37 -18.83
N SER A 12 29.06 -11.98 -17.70
CA SER A 12 28.13 -12.48 -16.67
C SER A 12 27.33 -11.36 -16.01
N LEU A 13 27.97 -10.22 -15.69
CA LEU A 13 27.31 -9.05 -15.10
C LEU A 13 26.33 -8.41 -16.08
N VAL A 14 26.67 -8.35 -17.37
CA VAL A 14 25.77 -7.85 -18.42
C VAL A 14 24.55 -8.76 -18.55
N LEU A 15 24.74 -10.08 -18.56
CA LEU A 15 23.62 -11.03 -18.60
C LEU A 15 22.73 -10.90 -17.35
N GLN A 16 23.31 -10.73 -16.17
CA GLN A 16 22.56 -10.50 -14.94
C GLN A 16 21.74 -9.22 -15.03
N LEU A 17 22.34 -8.10 -15.47
CA LEU A 17 21.64 -6.83 -15.64
C LEU A 17 20.47 -6.96 -16.63
N LEU A 18 20.65 -7.66 -17.75
CA LEU A 18 19.58 -7.88 -18.73
C LEU A 18 18.42 -8.68 -18.12
N GLY A 19 18.72 -9.71 -17.32
CA GLY A 19 17.71 -10.47 -16.59
C GLY A 19 16.98 -9.62 -15.55
N ASP A 20 17.71 -8.81 -14.79
CA ASP A 20 17.14 -7.88 -13.80
C ASP A 20 16.21 -6.84 -14.46
N LEU A 21 16.56 -6.35 -15.65
CA LEU A 21 15.73 -5.42 -16.43
C LEU A 21 14.45 -6.08 -16.92
N GLU A 22 14.52 -7.33 -17.39
CA GLU A 22 13.34 -8.11 -17.78
C GLU A 22 12.41 -8.33 -16.57
N GLU A 23 12.97 -8.66 -15.41
CA GLU A 23 12.16 -8.86 -14.19
C GLU A 23 11.53 -7.54 -13.70
N LEU A 24 12.23 -6.40 -13.82
CA LEU A 24 11.67 -5.07 -13.53
C LEU A 24 10.53 -4.69 -14.47
N GLU A 25 10.64 -5.07 -15.74
CA GLU A 25 9.61 -4.88 -16.76
C GLU A 25 8.38 -5.74 -16.43
N GLY A 26 8.58 -7.01 -16.11
CA GLY A 26 7.52 -7.91 -15.64
C GLY A 26 6.79 -7.37 -14.40
N LYS A 27 7.51 -6.87 -13.40
CA LYS A 27 6.87 -6.23 -12.22
C LYS A 27 6.09 -4.97 -12.60
N ARG A 28 6.54 -4.20 -13.59
CA ARG A 28 5.82 -3.01 -14.09
C ARG A 28 4.53 -3.39 -14.78
N THR A 29 4.53 -4.43 -15.62
CA THR A 29 3.33 -4.88 -16.34
C THR A 29 2.26 -5.38 -15.37
N VAL A 30 2.65 -6.16 -14.36
CA VAL A 30 1.74 -6.63 -13.29
C VAL A 30 1.15 -5.46 -12.50
N LEU A 31 1.98 -4.49 -12.09
CA LEU A 31 1.51 -3.28 -11.41
C LEU A 31 0.50 -2.50 -12.26
N ASN A 32 0.82 -2.26 -13.53
CA ASN A 32 -0.04 -1.52 -14.45
C ASN A 32 -1.39 -2.23 -14.62
N ALA A 33 -1.39 -3.56 -14.78
CA ALA A 33 -2.62 -4.34 -14.89
C ALA A 33 -3.54 -4.16 -13.68
N ARG A 34 -2.99 -4.16 -12.46
CA ARG A 34 -3.77 -3.90 -11.23
C ARG A 34 -4.33 -2.48 -11.17
N VAL A 35 -3.53 -1.49 -11.57
CA VAL A 35 -3.97 -0.09 -11.60
C VAL A 35 -5.08 0.12 -12.63
N GLU A 36 -4.94 -0.45 -13.83
CA GLU A 36 -5.94 -0.39 -14.89
C GLU A 36 -7.25 -1.10 -14.49
N GLU A 37 -7.17 -2.29 -13.89
CA GLU A 37 -8.32 -3.01 -13.34
C GLU A 37 -9.05 -2.19 -12.27
N GLY A 38 -8.29 -1.53 -11.38
CA GLY A 38 -8.81 -0.64 -10.35
C GLY A 38 -9.56 0.55 -10.93
N TRP A 39 -8.97 1.25 -11.90
CA TRP A 39 -9.62 2.39 -12.58
C TRP A 39 -10.87 1.97 -13.36
N LEU A 40 -10.82 0.83 -14.06
CA LEU A 40 -11.97 0.31 -14.79
C LEU A 40 -13.12 -0.04 -13.84
N SER A 41 -12.83 -0.71 -12.73
CA SER A 41 -13.81 -1.09 -11.71
C SER A 41 -14.39 0.14 -11.01
N LEU A 42 -13.57 1.16 -10.74
CA LEU A 42 -14.01 2.44 -10.20
C LEU A 42 -14.94 3.17 -11.18
N ALA A 43 -14.63 3.16 -12.47
CA ALA A 43 -15.49 3.74 -13.50
C ALA A 43 -16.86 3.04 -13.55
N LYS A 44 -16.89 1.69 -13.47
CA LYS A 44 -18.14 0.91 -13.37
C LYS A 44 -18.94 1.28 -12.12
N ALA A 45 -18.28 1.45 -10.97
CA ALA A 45 -18.95 1.88 -9.74
C ALA A 45 -19.56 3.28 -9.87
N ARG A 46 -18.82 4.25 -10.43
CA ARG A 46 -19.32 5.61 -10.70
C ARG A 46 -20.50 5.62 -11.68
N TYR A 47 -20.50 4.73 -12.67
CA TYR A 47 -21.62 4.58 -13.58
C TYR A 47 -22.88 4.05 -12.88
N ALA A 48 -22.73 3.00 -12.07
CA ALA A 48 -23.86 2.37 -11.36
C ALA A 48 -24.44 3.27 -10.24
N MET A 49 -23.59 3.91 -9.46
CA MET A 49 -23.99 4.74 -8.30
C MET A 49 -24.33 6.19 -8.66
N GLY A 50 -23.92 6.63 -9.84
CA GLY A 50 -23.95 8.03 -10.26
C GLY A 50 -22.66 8.79 -9.90
N ALA A 51 -22.29 9.72 -10.78
CA ALA A 51 -21.00 10.42 -10.73
C ALA A 51 -20.76 11.26 -9.44
N LYS A 52 -21.85 11.64 -8.75
CA LYS A 52 -21.81 12.43 -7.51
C LYS A 52 -21.64 11.55 -6.26
N SER A 53 -21.89 10.25 -6.36
CA SER A 53 -21.99 9.35 -5.21
C SER A 53 -20.65 8.70 -4.83
N VAL A 54 -19.70 8.64 -5.76
CA VAL A 54 -18.34 8.12 -5.50
C VAL A 54 -17.37 9.26 -5.77
N GLY A 55 -16.92 9.95 -4.73
CA GLY A 55 -15.98 11.06 -4.88
C GLY A 55 -15.50 11.62 -3.54
N PRO A 56 -14.70 12.70 -3.59
CA PRO A 56 -14.10 13.27 -2.39
C PRO A 56 -15.08 13.87 -1.38
N LEU A 57 -16.29 14.23 -1.83
CA LEU A 57 -17.31 14.82 -0.97
C LEU A 57 -17.93 13.80 0.01
N GLN A 58 -17.70 12.51 -0.22
CA GLN A 58 -18.27 11.43 0.57
C GLN A 58 -17.34 10.95 1.68
N TYR A 59 -16.07 11.38 1.66
CA TYR A 59 -15.11 10.97 2.67
C TYR A 59 -15.54 11.45 4.06
N ALA A 60 -15.34 10.61 5.07
CA ALA A 60 -15.60 10.98 6.45
C ALA A 60 -14.63 12.08 6.90
N SER A 61 -15.08 12.94 7.83
CA SER A 61 -14.22 14.00 8.41
C SER A 61 -13.01 13.45 9.17
N HIS A 62 -13.09 12.20 9.64
CA HIS A 62 -12.02 11.47 10.32
C HIS A 62 -11.46 10.36 9.42
N MET A 63 -11.26 10.64 8.12
CA MET A 63 -10.62 9.68 7.22
C MET A 63 -9.21 9.35 7.71
N GLU A 64 -9.00 8.10 8.08
CA GLU A 64 -7.67 7.57 8.41
C GLU A 64 -7.12 6.72 7.26
N PRO A 65 -5.83 6.85 6.92
CA PRO A 65 -5.22 5.97 5.93
C PRO A 65 -5.24 4.54 6.47
N GLN A 66 -5.49 3.54 5.64
CA GLN A 66 -5.29 2.14 6.04
C GLN A 66 -3.84 1.68 5.85
N VAL A 67 -3.11 2.37 4.96
CA VAL A 67 -1.76 2.04 4.54
C VAL A 67 -0.93 3.31 4.51
N CYS A 68 0.22 3.29 5.17
CA CYS A 68 1.22 4.34 5.20
C CYS A 68 2.50 3.86 4.52
N LEU A 69 3.14 4.76 3.79
CA LEU A 69 4.40 4.52 3.10
C LEU A 69 5.50 5.30 3.84
N HIS A 70 6.42 4.58 4.46
CA HIS A 70 7.58 5.18 5.10
C HIS A 70 8.77 5.08 4.15
N ALA A 71 9.38 6.21 3.87
CA ALA A 71 10.67 6.29 3.19
C ALA A 71 11.70 6.75 4.22
N SER A 72 12.74 5.96 4.44
CA SER A 72 13.86 6.33 5.30
C SER A 72 15.16 6.27 4.51
N GLU A 73 16.03 7.25 4.73
CA GLU A 73 17.37 7.27 4.12
C GLU A 73 18.26 6.21 4.79
N ALA A 74 18.83 5.30 4.00
CA ALA A 74 19.84 4.35 4.47
C ALA A 74 21.24 5.00 4.42
N GLN A 75 22.19 4.41 5.15
CA GLN A 75 23.58 4.91 5.27
C GLN A 75 24.32 5.05 3.91
N GLU A 76 23.82 4.42 2.84
CA GLU A 76 24.39 4.47 1.49
C GLU A 76 23.64 5.43 0.52
N GLY A 77 22.71 6.25 1.02
CA GLY A 77 21.91 7.16 0.18
C GLY A 77 20.74 6.47 -0.56
N LEU A 78 20.54 5.17 -0.35
CA LEU A 78 19.38 4.42 -0.83
C LEU A 78 18.18 4.64 0.11
N GLN A 79 16.98 4.87 -0.45
CA GLN A 79 15.77 5.07 0.36
C GLN A 79 15.07 3.75 0.65
N LYS A 80 15.16 3.22 1.88
CA LYS A 80 14.36 2.04 2.26
C LYS A 80 12.86 2.38 2.26
N PHE A 81 12.04 1.49 1.70
CA PHE A 81 10.58 1.67 1.65
C PHE A 81 9.83 0.64 2.46
N LYS A 82 9.08 1.12 3.44
CA LYS A 82 8.24 0.27 4.27
C LYS A 82 6.77 0.64 4.10
N VAL A 83 6.00 -0.32 3.63
CA VAL A 83 4.53 -0.24 3.65
C VAL A 83 4.06 -0.75 5.01
N VAL A 84 3.39 0.11 5.77
CA VAL A 84 2.91 -0.16 7.14
C VAL A 84 1.40 0.05 7.17
N ARG A 85 0.63 -0.78 7.88
CA ARG A 85 -0.78 -0.46 8.15
C ARG A 85 -0.85 0.73 9.11
N ALA A 86 -1.66 1.75 8.82
CA ALA A 86 -1.84 2.83 9.78
C ALA A 86 -2.55 2.27 11.03
N GLY A 87 -2.04 2.63 12.21
CA GLY A 87 -2.44 2.07 13.50
C GLY A 87 -1.31 1.33 14.26
N VAL A 88 -0.15 1.07 13.64
CA VAL A 88 1.00 0.41 14.31
C VAL A 88 2.10 1.39 14.72
N HIS A 89 2.18 2.58 14.13
CA HIS A 89 2.96 3.71 14.64
C HIS A 89 2.28 5.01 14.20
N ALA A 90 1.85 5.83 15.16
CA ALA A 90 1.36 7.18 14.90
C ALA A 90 2.55 8.14 14.74
N PRO A 91 2.68 8.89 13.64
CA PRO A 91 3.53 10.06 13.60
C PRO A 91 2.84 11.24 14.30
N GLU A 92 3.60 11.89 15.16
CA GLU A 92 3.29 13.05 15.99
C GLU A 92 2.43 14.13 15.29
N GLU A 93 1.30 14.48 15.91
CA GLU A 93 0.35 15.47 15.44
C GLU A 93 0.90 16.89 15.68
N VAL A 94 1.47 17.54 14.65
CA VAL A 94 1.81 18.97 14.69
C VAL A 94 0.81 19.74 13.84
N GLY A 95 -0.22 20.30 14.49
CA GLY A 95 -1.19 21.19 13.88
C GLY A 95 -1.98 21.97 14.94
N PRO A 96 -2.05 23.32 14.88
CA PRO A 96 -2.75 24.11 15.90
C PRO A 96 -4.25 23.82 15.94
N ARG A 97 -4.75 23.36 17.10
CA ARG A 97 -6.19 23.23 17.38
C ARG A 97 -6.83 24.62 17.46
N GLU A 98 -7.59 25.00 16.45
CA GLU A 98 -8.45 26.19 16.53
C GLU A 98 -9.74 25.88 17.31
N ALA A 99 -9.91 26.61 18.41
CA ALA A 99 -11.11 26.63 19.23
C ALA A 99 -12.14 27.61 18.65
N GLY A 100 -13.38 27.15 18.42
CA GLY A 100 -14.45 28.03 17.94
C GLY A 100 -15.87 27.47 18.07
N LEU A 101 -16.47 27.64 19.27
CA LEU A 101 -17.88 27.93 19.60
C LEU A 101 -18.99 27.29 18.71
N ARG A 102 -19.87 26.42 19.24
CA ARG A 102 -21.03 26.81 20.07
C ARG A 102 -21.56 25.60 20.88
N ARG A 103 -21.42 25.63 22.21
CA ARG A 103 -22.02 24.66 23.13
C ARG A 103 -23.41 25.13 23.56
N ARG A 104 -24.46 24.33 23.30
CA ARG A 104 -25.70 24.37 24.08
C ARG A 104 -25.58 23.41 25.26
N LYS A 105 -26.07 23.85 26.42
CA LYS A 105 -25.89 23.27 27.76
C LYS A 105 -26.75 22.00 27.92
N GLY A 106 -26.13 20.87 28.22
CA GLY A 106 -26.75 19.60 28.63
C GLY A 106 -25.75 18.80 29.49
N PRO A 107 -26.20 18.01 30.48
CA PRO A 107 -25.37 17.65 31.63
C PRO A 107 -24.33 16.57 31.31
N THR A 108 -23.14 16.85 31.81
CA THR A 108 -21.95 16.04 32.05
C THR A 108 -22.13 14.52 31.96
N LYS A 109 -21.53 13.91 30.92
CA LYS A 109 -20.95 12.57 31.00
C LYS A 109 -19.45 12.69 30.71
N THR A 110 -18.69 12.09 31.61
CA THR A 110 -17.24 11.93 31.67
C THR A 110 -16.64 11.49 30.32
N PRO A 111 -15.48 12.03 29.89
CA PRO A 111 -14.78 11.48 28.73
C PRO A 111 -14.08 10.19 29.15
N GLU A 112 -14.64 9.05 28.76
CA GLU A 112 -13.91 7.78 28.68
C GLU A 112 -12.89 7.87 27.53
N PRO A 113 -11.67 7.33 27.70
CA PRO A 113 -10.69 7.29 26.62
C PRO A 113 -11.21 6.31 25.57
N GLU A 114 -11.49 6.81 24.37
CA GLU A 114 -11.90 5.98 23.23
C GLU A 114 -10.78 4.98 22.93
N SER A 115 -11.10 3.72 23.16
CA SER A 115 -10.32 2.56 22.76
C SER A 115 -9.99 2.66 21.28
N SER A 116 -8.76 2.35 20.91
CA SER A 116 -8.30 2.22 19.52
C SER A 116 -9.14 1.18 18.78
N GLU A 117 -10.24 1.61 18.17
CA GLU A 117 -11.05 0.80 17.27
C GLU A 117 -10.28 0.58 15.96
N ALA A 118 -10.40 -0.61 15.37
CA ALA A 118 -9.76 -0.92 14.11
C ALA A 118 -10.19 0.07 13.01
N PRO A 119 -9.31 0.40 12.03
CA PRO A 119 -9.65 1.34 10.97
C PRO A 119 -10.93 0.90 10.25
N GLN A 120 -11.97 1.72 10.32
CA GLN A 120 -13.25 1.43 9.67
C GLN A 120 -13.07 1.23 8.16
N ASP A 121 -13.84 0.32 7.55
CA ASP A 121 -13.75 0.09 6.10
C ASP A 121 -14.18 1.36 5.33
N PRO A 122 -13.29 1.98 4.54
CA PRO A 122 -13.58 3.23 3.84
C PRO A 122 -14.66 3.08 2.77
N LEU A 123 -15.01 1.84 2.39
CA LEU A 123 -16.15 1.60 1.51
C LEU A 123 -17.47 2.07 2.15
N ASN A 124 -17.58 2.05 3.48
CA ASN A 124 -18.81 2.45 4.19
C ASN A 124 -19.10 3.95 4.06
N TRP A 125 -18.13 4.77 3.67
CA TRP A 125 -18.34 6.19 3.36
C TRP A 125 -19.28 6.40 2.17
N PHE A 126 -19.44 5.39 1.31
CA PHE A 126 -20.30 5.43 0.14
C PHE A 126 -21.68 4.81 0.39
N GLY A 127 -22.05 4.59 1.66
CA GLY A 127 -23.34 4.05 2.08
C GLY A 127 -23.31 2.54 2.35
N ILE A 128 -24.47 2.00 2.74
CA ILE A 128 -24.60 0.60 3.17
C ILE A 128 -24.59 -0.36 1.97
N LEU A 129 -25.02 0.11 0.79
CA LEU A 129 -25.12 -0.68 -0.44
C LEU A 129 -23.96 -0.36 -1.38
N VAL A 130 -22.77 -0.83 -1.04
CA VAL A 130 -21.57 -0.67 -1.86
C VAL A 130 -21.59 -1.68 -3.02
N PRO A 131 -21.55 -1.24 -4.29
CA PRO A 131 -21.50 -2.15 -5.44
C PRO A 131 -20.24 -3.01 -5.45
N HIS A 132 -20.36 -4.23 -5.98
CA HIS A 132 -19.24 -5.15 -6.14
C HIS A 132 -18.05 -4.53 -6.89
N SER A 133 -18.32 -3.71 -7.91
CA SER A 133 -17.29 -3.00 -8.67
C SER A 133 -16.46 -2.02 -7.82
N LEU A 134 -17.04 -1.41 -6.78
CA LEU A 134 -16.28 -0.51 -5.89
C LEU A 134 -15.39 -1.31 -4.93
N ARG A 135 -15.87 -2.48 -4.47
CA ARG A 135 -15.06 -3.43 -3.69
C ARG A 135 -13.88 -3.94 -4.52
N GLN A 136 -14.12 -4.29 -5.78
CA GLN A 136 -13.07 -4.73 -6.69
C GLN A 136 -12.07 -3.62 -6.98
N ALA A 137 -12.52 -2.38 -7.17
CA ALA A 137 -11.61 -1.24 -7.32
C ALA A 137 -10.69 -1.10 -6.10
N GLN A 138 -11.23 -1.17 -4.88
CA GLN A 138 -10.43 -1.12 -3.65
C GLN A 138 -9.42 -2.28 -3.58
N ALA A 139 -9.83 -3.50 -3.91
CA ALA A 139 -8.94 -4.67 -3.94
C ALA A 139 -7.80 -4.50 -4.96
N SER A 140 -8.13 -4.13 -6.21
CA SER A 140 -7.12 -3.90 -7.26
C SER A 140 -6.13 -2.80 -6.90
N PHE A 141 -6.57 -1.71 -6.25
CA PHE A 141 -5.65 -0.66 -5.79
C PHE A 141 -4.79 -1.12 -4.60
N ARG A 142 -5.32 -1.92 -3.68
CA ARG A 142 -4.53 -2.52 -2.58
C ARG A 142 -3.43 -3.43 -3.15
N ASP A 143 -3.79 -4.30 -4.08
CA ASP A 143 -2.84 -5.16 -4.79
C ASP A 143 -1.81 -4.31 -5.55
N GLY A 144 -2.26 -3.24 -6.23
CA GLY A 144 -1.37 -2.30 -6.91
C GLY A 144 -0.32 -1.67 -5.99
N VAL A 145 -0.69 -1.30 -4.76
CA VAL A 145 0.29 -0.79 -3.77
C VAL A 145 1.31 -1.87 -3.39
N LEU A 146 0.88 -3.14 -3.26
CA LEU A 146 1.78 -4.25 -2.96
C LEU A 146 2.74 -4.53 -4.13
N GLU A 147 2.25 -4.53 -5.37
CA GLU A 147 3.09 -4.72 -6.55
C GLU A 147 4.08 -3.56 -6.74
N ALA A 148 3.65 -2.32 -6.43
CA ALA A 148 4.55 -1.17 -6.41
C ALA A 148 5.66 -1.34 -5.36
N LYS A 149 5.34 -1.84 -4.15
CA LYS A 149 6.33 -2.18 -3.12
C LYS A 149 7.32 -3.22 -3.64
N LYS A 150 6.85 -4.34 -4.16
CA LYS A 150 7.71 -5.42 -4.69
C LYS A 150 8.66 -4.89 -5.76
N ARG A 151 8.15 -4.11 -6.71
CA ARG A 151 8.95 -3.49 -7.78
C ARG A 151 10.01 -2.55 -7.21
N LYS A 152 9.65 -1.71 -6.23
CA LYS A 152 10.58 -0.78 -5.60
C LYS A 152 11.69 -1.52 -4.84
N CYS A 153 11.34 -2.49 -3.99
CA CYS A 153 12.32 -3.27 -3.24
C CYS A 153 13.26 -4.04 -4.17
N PHE A 154 12.74 -4.58 -5.28
CA PHE A 154 13.57 -5.23 -6.28
C PHE A 154 14.53 -4.24 -6.96
N LEU A 155 14.02 -3.07 -7.37
CA LEU A 155 14.86 -2.04 -7.97
C LEU A 155 15.98 -1.58 -7.03
N GLU A 156 15.68 -1.40 -5.74
CA GLU A 156 16.68 -1.09 -4.70
C GLU A 156 17.77 -2.16 -4.62
N ARG A 157 17.39 -3.45 -4.61
CA ARG A 157 18.34 -4.56 -4.61
C ARG A 157 19.25 -4.52 -5.84
N VAL A 158 18.68 -4.35 -7.03
CA VAL A 158 19.45 -4.27 -8.29
C VAL A 158 20.43 -3.10 -8.25
N ILE A 159 19.99 -1.92 -7.81
CA ILE A 159 20.86 -0.75 -7.68
C ILE A 159 21.99 -1.02 -6.67
N GLN A 160 21.69 -1.62 -5.52
CA GLN A 160 22.69 -1.94 -4.50
C GLN A 160 23.75 -2.92 -5.03
N CYS A 161 23.35 -3.97 -5.75
CA CYS A 161 24.28 -4.92 -6.39
C CYS A 161 25.22 -4.23 -7.39
N VAL A 162 24.74 -3.22 -8.13
CA VAL A 162 25.55 -2.46 -9.10
C VAL A 162 26.48 -1.46 -8.40
N VAL A 163 26.05 -0.85 -7.29
CA VAL A 163 26.80 0.21 -6.58
C VAL A 163 27.82 -0.36 -5.59
N SER A 164 27.59 -1.54 -5.00
CA SER A 164 28.51 -2.19 -4.07
C SER A 164 28.41 -3.72 -4.16
N PRO A 165 29.18 -4.37 -5.04
CA PRO A 165 29.17 -5.83 -5.20
C PRO A 165 29.86 -6.60 -4.06
N ALA A 166 30.36 -5.93 -3.02
CA ALA A 166 31.20 -6.51 -1.97
C ALA A 166 30.70 -6.30 -0.53
N ALA A 167 29.46 -5.86 -0.33
CA ALA A 167 28.85 -5.82 1.01
C ALA A 167 28.10 -7.14 1.27
N GLU A 168 28.57 -7.87 2.27
CA GLU A 168 28.04 -9.15 2.73
C GLU A 168 26.52 -9.09 2.96
N GLN A 169 25.85 -10.20 2.62
CA GLN A 169 24.51 -10.52 3.06
C GLN A 169 24.39 -10.34 4.59
N GLU A 170 23.87 -9.20 5.03
CA GLU A 170 23.03 -9.19 6.22
C GLU A 170 21.61 -9.53 5.78
N ALA A 171 21.22 -10.76 6.12
CA ALA A 171 19.86 -11.22 6.03
C ALA A 171 18.96 -10.34 6.91
N GLU A 172 18.36 -9.29 6.33
CA GLU A 172 17.21 -8.63 6.95
C GLU A 172 16.00 -9.55 6.76
N ASP A 173 15.83 -10.42 7.76
CA ASP A 173 14.61 -11.05 8.26
C ASP A 173 13.37 -10.83 7.36
N GLU A 174 13.19 -11.75 6.41
CA GLU A 174 11.90 -12.06 5.80
C GLU A 174 10.96 -12.66 6.87
N SER A 175 10.59 -11.85 7.87
CA SER A 175 9.54 -12.21 8.79
C SER A 175 8.82 -10.97 9.29
N CYS A 176 7.87 -10.52 8.49
CA CYS A 176 6.64 -9.97 9.03
C CYS A 176 5.50 -10.69 8.33
N PRO A 177 4.47 -11.14 9.07
CA PRO A 177 3.60 -12.22 8.63
C PRO A 177 2.91 -11.84 7.33
N GLU A 178 2.67 -12.83 6.49
CA GLU A 178 1.73 -12.77 5.37
C GLU A 178 0.27 -12.54 5.82
N ASP A 179 0.04 -11.82 6.91
CA ASP A 179 -1.28 -11.37 7.39
C ASP A 179 -1.75 -10.15 6.58
N TRP A 180 -1.53 -10.14 5.27
CA TRP A 180 -2.25 -9.23 4.37
C TRP A 180 -3.57 -9.86 3.92
N ALA A 181 -3.68 -11.19 3.90
CA ALA A 181 -4.83 -11.95 3.40
C ALA A 181 -5.84 -12.38 4.49
N ALA A 182 -5.43 -12.44 5.77
CA ALA A 182 -6.26 -12.96 6.85
C ALA A 182 -7.21 -11.92 7.45
N ALA A 183 -8.16 -11.42 6.66
CA ALA A 183 -9.48 -10.94 7.11
C ALA A 183 -10.34 -10.50 5.91
N VAL A 184 -10.48 -11.37 4.91
CA VAL A 184 -11.70 -11.34 4.09
C VAL A 184 -12.76 -12.08 4.93
N PRO A 185 -13.82 -11.43 5.43
CA PRO A 185 -14.95 -12.21 5.92
C PRO A 185 -15.47 -12.99 4.72
N ALA A 186 -15.32 -14.31 4.77
CA ALA A 186 -15.92 -15.22 3.81
C ALA A 186 -17.40 -14.85 3.68
N GLU A 187 -17.82 -14.50 2.48
CA GLU A 187 -19.23 -14.40 2.15
C GLU A 187 -19.87 -15.75 2.50
N THR A 188 -20.65 -15.79 3.58
CA THR A 188 -21.56 -16.90 3.85
C THR A 188 -22.66 -16.88 2.81
N SER A 189 -22.38 -17.48 1.65
CA SER A 189 -23.39 -18.05 0.77
C SER A 189 -23.72 -19.46 1.27
N ALA A 190 -24.78 -19.54 2.08
CA ALA A 190 -25.66 -20.69 2.32
C ALA A 190 -26.70 -20.21 3.35
N LYS A 191 -28.01 -20.36 3.17
CA LYS A 191 -28.72 -21.53 2.66
C LYS A 191 -30.17 -21.15 2.34
N ALA A 192 -30.72 -21.81 1.33
CA ALA A 192 -32.16 -21.95 1.11
C ALA A 192 -32.91 -22.25 2.41
N ILE A 193 -34.02 -21.51 2.63
CA ILE A 193 -35.43 -21.96 2.66
C ILE A 193 -36.28 -20.69 2.53
#